data_AF-A0A838REM6-F1
#
_entry.id   AF-A0A838REM6-F1
#
_cell.length_a   1.000
_cell.length_b   1.000
_cell.length_c   1.000
_cell.angle_alpha   90.00
_cell.angle_beta   90.00
_cell.angle_gamma   90.00
#
_symmetry.space_group_name_H-M   'P 1'
#
loop_
_entity.id
_entity.type
_entity.pdbx_description
1 polymer ?
#
loop_
_entity_poly.entity_id
_entity_poly.type
_entity_poly.pdbx_seq_one_letter_code
_entity_poly.pdbx_strand_id
1 'polypeptide(L)'
;MTPQRLRQVETGEAYLRALGVTGDLRVRHLDSHARLEVSADQMGLVRAEWHEVLPFFLNLGFLTVELDPQGYRRGGLLAMAPRIVA
;
A
#
# COMPACT_ATOMS: atom_id res chain seq x y z
N MET A 1 11.56 -8.67 5.95
CA MET A 1 10.33 -9.25 5.36
C MET A 1 10.59 -10.71 5.02
N THR A 2 9.58 -11.59 5.13
CA THR A 2 9.70 -12.96 4.63
C THR A 2 9.48 -13.00 3.11
N PRO A 3 9.90 -14.06 2.39
CA PRO A 3 9.67 -14.18 0.96
C PRO A 3 8.19 -14.07 0.55
N GLN A 4 7.28 -14.60 1.39
CA GLN A 4 5.84 -14.48 1.15
C GLN A 4 5.37 -13.03 1.22
N ARG A 5 5.76 -12.29 2.28
CA ARG A 5 5.39 -10.88 2.44
C ARG A 5 5.93 -10.03 1.28
N LEU A 6 7.13 -10.35 0.80
CA LEU A 6 7.72 -9.67 -0.37
C LEU A 6 6.88 -9.91 -1.64
N ARG A 7 6.54 -11.18 -1.92
CA ARG A 7 5.69 -11.50 -3.08
C ARG A 7 4.33 -10.81 -3.03
N GLN A 8 3.71 -10.72 -1.86
CA GLN A 8 2.42 -10.02 -1.70
C GLN A 8 2.56 -8.52 -2.02
N VAL A 9 3.63 -7.87 -1.56
CA VAL A 9 3.91 -6.47 -1.89
C VAL A 9 4.14 -6.30 -3.39
N GLU A 10 5.06 -7.06 -3.98
CA GLU A 10 5.42 -6.96 -5.41
C GLU A 10 4.24 -7.26 -6.32
N THR A 11 3.43 -8.27 -5.99
CA THR A 11 2.24 -8.65 -6.77
C THR A 11 1.15 -7.57 -6.67
N GLY A 12 0.95 -7.00 -5.48
CA GLY A 12 0.03 -5.89 -5.28
C GLY A 12 0.43 -4.64 -6.06
N GLU A 13 1.72 -4.29 -6.03
CA GLU A 13 2.24 -3.15 -6.79
C GLU A 13 2.13 -3.39 -8.30
N ALA A 14 2.50 -4.58 -8.79
CA ALA A 14 2.37 -4.93 -10.21
C ALA A 14 0.92 -4.85 -10.70
N TYR A 15 -0.04 -5.32 -9.90
CA TYR A 15 -1.47 -5.22 -10.23
C TYR A 15 -1.94 -3.76 -10.34
N LEU A 16 -1.59 -2.91 -9.37
CA LEU A 16 -1.94 -1.49 -9.42
C LEU A 16 -1.28 -0.78 -10.62
N ARG A 17 -0.05 -1.16 -10.99
CA ARG A 17 0.58 -0.69 -12.23
C ARG A 17 -0.21 -1.11 -13.47
N ALA A 18 -0.70 -2.35 -13.51
CA ALA A 18 -1.49 -2.86 -14.63
C ALA A 18 -2.86 -2.15 -14.76
N LEU A 19 -3.43 -1.67 -13.66
CA LEU A 19 -4.62 -0.79 -13.66
C LEU A 19 -4.34 0.64 -14.15
N GLY A 20 -3.07 0.99 -14.39
CA GLY A 20 -2.67 2.31 -14.89
C GLY A 20 -2.20 3.28 -13.82
N VAL A 21 -1.98 2.83 -12.56
CA VAL A 21 -1.37 3.71 -11.54
C VAL A 21 0.05 4.06 -11.95
N THR A 22 0.28 5.35 -12.18
CA THR A 22 1.62 5.89 -12.53
C THR A 22 2.24 6.63 -11.34
N GLY A 23 3.48 7.11 -11.49
CA GLY A 23 4.15 7.87 -10.43
C GLY A 23 4.50 7.05 -9.19
N ASP A 24 4.50 7.69 -8.02
CA ASP A 24 4.84 7.07 -6.75
C ASP A 24 3.71 6.12 -6.28
N LEU A 25 4.09 4.88 -5.97
CA LEU A 25 3.21 3.80 -5.55
C LEU A 25 3.94 2.95 -4.50
N ARG A 26 3.23 2.55 -3.46
CA ARG A 26 3.73 1.58 -2.48
C ARG A 26 2.60 0.75 -1.89
N VAL A 27 2.84 -0.55 -1.77
CA VAL A 27 2.03 -1.43 -0.92
C VAL A 27 2.75 -1.64 0.39
N ARG A 28 2.17 -1.13 1.48
CA ARG A 28 2.70 -1.36 2.84
C ARG A 28 2.03 -2.56 3.47
N HIS A 29 2.86 -3.54 3.77
CA HIS A 29 2.45 -4.76 4.46
C HIS A 29 2.51 -4.55 5.97
N LEU A 30 1.35 -4.40 6.61
CA LEU A 30 1.16 -4.22 8.05
C LEU A 30 0.56 -5.51 8.64
N ASP A 31 1.38 -6.56 8.67
CA ASP A 31 0.98 -7.94 9.00
C ASP A 31 -0.22 -8.41 8.15
N SER A 32 -1.43 -8.54 8.70
CA SER A 32 -2.60 -8.96 7.92
C SER A 32 -3.29 -7.83 7.15
N HIS A 33 -2.80 -6.59 7.27
CA HIS A 33 -3.39 -5.41 6.66
C HIS A 33 -2.50 -4.87 5.53
N ALA A 34 -3.10 -4.58 4.37
CA ALA A 34 -2.45 -3.88 3.28
C ALA A 34 -2.87 -2.41 3.28
N ARG A 35 -1.89 -1.50 3.29
CA ARG A 35 -2.13 -0.08 3.02
C ARG A 35 -1.54 0.29 1.66
N LEU A 36 -2.39 0.79 0.78
CA LEU A 36 -2.04 1.24 -0.56
C LEU A 36 -1.76 2.75 -0.50
N GLU A 37 -0.55 3.14 -0.86
CA GLU A 37 -0.10 4.52 -0.93
C GLU A 37 0.16 4.85 -2.41
N VAL A 38 -0.57 5.81 -2.97
CA VAL A 38 -0.39 6.30 -4.35
C VAL A 38 -0.29 7.82 -4.38
N SER A 39 0.31 8.38 -5.42
CA SER A 39 0.28 9.83 -5.65
C SER A 39 -1.16 10.38 -5.62
N ALA A 40 -1.33 11.63 -5.18
CA ALA A 40 -2.65 12.25 -4.99
C ALA A 40 -3.51 12.26 -6.26
N ASP A 41 -2.88 12.50 -7.42
CA ASP A 41 -3.50 12.48 -8.74
C ASP A 41 -3.99 11.07 -9.16
N GLN A 42 -3.47 10.01 -8.55
CA GLN A 42 -3.85 8.62 -8.82
C GLN A 42 -4.94 8.10 -7.85
N MET A 43 -5.26 8.83 -6.79
CA MET A 43 -6.27 8.39 -5.81
C MET A 43 -7.65 8.21 -6.43
N GLY A 44 -8.02 9.07 -7.39
CA GLY A 44 -9.30 8.98 -8.09
C GLY A 44 -9.44 7.67 -8.87
N LEU A 45 -8.38 7.28 -9.59
CA LEU A 45 -8.32 6.02 -10.33
C LEU A 45 -8.52 4.82 -9.39
N VAL A 46 -7.73 4.72 -8.32
CA VAL A 46 -7.81 3.58 -7.39
C VAL A 46 -9.16 3.53 -6.67
N ARG A 47 -9.77 4.68 -6.36
CA ARG A 47 -11.13 4.73 -5.79
C ARG A 47 -12.19 4.26 -6.77
N ALA A 48 -12.08 4.62 -8.05
CA ALA A 48 -13.01 4.17 -9.08
C ALA A 48 -12.94 2.65 -9.28
N GLU A 49 -11.72 2.09 -9.28
CA GLU A 49 -11.47 0.66 -9.43
C GLU A 49 -11.54 -0.14 -8.12
N TRP A 50 -11.98 0.48 -7.01
CA TRP A 50 -11.89 -0.12 -5.68
C TRP A 50 -12.62 -1.47 -5.56
N HIS A 51 -13.70 -1.66 -6.34
CA HIS A 51 -14.46 -2.91 -6.34
C HIS A 51 -13.68 -4.11 -6.89
N GLU A 52 -12.64 -3.88 -7.71
CA GLU A 52 -11.72 -4.89 -8.21
C GLU A 52 -10.46 -4.97 -7.35
N VAL A 53 -9.95 -3.82 -6.89
CA VAL A 53 -8.76 -3.73 -6.05
C VAL A 53 -8.95 -4.47 -4.73
N LEU A 54 -10.04 -4.22 -4.00
CA LEU A 54 -10.27 -4.83 -2.69
C LEU A 54 -10.24 -6.37 -2.75
N PRO A 55 -11.07 -7.06 -3.57
CA PRO A 55 -11.05 -8.52 -3.62
C PRO A 55 -9.73 -9.08 -4.13
N PHE A 56 -9.02 -8.41 -5.04
CA PHE A 56 -7.68 -8.84 -5.47
C PHE A 56 -6.72 -8.93 -4.28
N PHE A 57 -6.64 -7.88 -3.46
CA PHE A 57 -5.75 -7.87 -2.29
C PHE A 57 -6.20 -8.83 -1.18
N LEU A 58 -7.50 -9.04 -1.00
CA LEU A 58 -7.99 -10.07 -0.08
C LEU A 58 -7.57 -11.48 -0.53
N ASN A 59 -7.71 -11.78 -1.82
CA ASN A 59 -7.25 -13.05 -2.42
C ASN A 59 -5.72 -13.22 -2.37
N LEU A 60 -4.98 -12.12 -2.33
CA LEU A 60 -3.53 -12.12 -2.15
C LEU A 60 -3.10 -12.50 -0.71
N GLY A 61 -4.07 -12.63 0.21
CA GLY A 61 -3.86 -13.11 1.59
C GLY A 61 -3.88 -12.03 2.66
N PHE A 62 -4.38 -10.82 2.35
CA PHE A 62 -4.66 -9.80 3.36
C PHE A 62 -6.07 -9.97 3.92
N LEU A 63 -6.27 -9.61 5.19
CA LEU A 63 -7.60 -9.60 5.82
C LEU A 63 -8.32 -8.27 5.63
N THR A 64 -7.57 -7.18 5.50
CA THR A 64 -8.11 -5.83 5.33
C THR A 64 -7.19 -5.02 4.42
N VAL A 65 -7.79 -4.09 3.68
CA VAL A 65 -7.10 -3.25 2.70
C VAL A 65 -7.58 -1.81 2.85
N GLU A 66 -6.65 -0.87 2.89
CA GLU A 66 -6.90 0.57 2.99
C GLU A 66 -6.21 1.30 1.84
N LEU A 67 -6.88 2.25 1.21
CA LEU A 67 -6.23 3.29 0.41
C LEU A 67 -5.91 4.47 1.34
N ASP A 68 -4.62 4.75 1.58
CA ASP A 68 -4.21 5.80 2.52
C ASP A 68 -4.77 7.16 2.06
N PRO A 69 -5.64 7.82 2.85
CA PRO A 69 -6.20 9.12 2.48
C PRO A 69 -5.15 10.24 2.41
N GLN A 70 -3.96 10.04 3.00
CA GLN A 70 -2.83 10.96 2.91
C GLN A 70 -2.00 10.74 1.63
N GLY A 71 -2.30 9.68 0.87
CA GLY A 71 -1.54 9.31 -0.33
C GLY A 71 -0.10 8.89 -0.02
N TYR A 72 0.69 8.77 -1.08
CA TYR A 72 2.11 8.46 -0.98
C TYR A 72 2.88 9.62 -0.34
N ARG A 73 3.66 9.29 0.69
CA ARG A 73 4.59 10.22 1.33
C ARG A 73 5.98 9.62 1.27
N ARG A 74 6.92 10.35 0.66
CA ARG A 74 8.34 9.99 0.72
C ARG A 74 8.73 9.98 2.20
N GLY A 75 9.03 8.79 2.71
CA GLY A 75 9.51 8.64 4.09
C GLY A 75 10.79 9.44 4.25
N GLY A 76 10.75 10.50 5.05
CA GLY A 76 11.96 11.12 5.57
C GLY A 76 12.73 10.06 6.35
N LEU A 77 14.04 9.98 6.11
CA LEU A 77 14.98 9.27 6.97
C LEU A 77 14.62 9.55 8.44
N LEU A 78 14.23 8.49 9.15
CA LEU A 78 13.95 8.39 10.59
C LEU A 78 14.06 9.71 11.38
N ALA A 79 12.93 10.34 11.72
CA ALA A 79 12.88 11.09 12.98
C ALA A 79 12.85 10.05 14.11
N MET A 80 14.00 9.78 14.73
CA MET A 80 14.08 9.03 15.99
C MET A 80 13.12 9.67 16.99
N ALA A 81 12.02 9.00 17.32
CA ALA A 81 11.19 9.38 18.45
C ALA A 81 12.03 9.21 19.74
N PRO A 82 12.05 10.21 20.64
CA PRO A 82 12.80 10.08 21.88
C PRO A 82 12.18 8.97 22.73
N ARG A 83 13.03 8.05 23.18
CA ARG A 83 12.67 7.04 24.16
C ARG A 83 12.43 7.75 25.49
N ILE A 84 11.17 7.93 25.86
CA ILE A 84 10.83 8.31 27.24
C ILE A 84 11.23 7.12 28.11
N VAL A 85 12.27 7.31 28.90
CA VAL A 85 12.60 6.46 30.04
C VAL A 85 11.73 6.93 31.21
N ALA A 86 10.97 6.01 31.78
CA ALA A 86 10.38 6.11 33.11
C ALA A 86 11.09 5.09 34.00
#